data_AF-A0A2H5ZM99-F1
#
_entry.id   AF-A0A2H5ZM99-F1
#
_cell.length_a   1.000
_cell.length_b   1.000
_cell.length_c   1.000
_cell.angle_alpha   90.00
_cell.angle_beta   90.00
_cell.angle_gamma   90.00
#
_symmetry.space_group_name_H-M   'P 1'
#
loop_
_entity.id
_entity.type
_entity.pdbx_description
1 polymer ?
#
loop_
_entity_poly.entity_id
_entity_poly.type
_entity_poly.pdbx_seq_one_letter_code
_entity_poly.pdbx_strand_id
1 'polypeptide(L)'
;MRLRAQGEVVAEQRIDRTLAVAEGAELVFDVREHPAGSQEWIVTVDEDNTIAESNKDNNLQRVPLRPEAPVVTGYTANEATGEIVVEWLPVLRARQYRVYRKSPVSSSFELWTVTTETEVRDARVAEAEQMVYRVTAVDTAGRESEPSSSVVVTSPPAAPTCTGDCDGNDAVTIDELLLGVNIALELRMLRDCSVFDATGDRAVTVDEILLAVSNALNGCP
;
A
#
# COMPACT_ATOMS: atom_id res chain seq x y z
N MET A 1 10.93 -16.84 56.82
CA MET A 1 10.25 -15.69 56.19
C MET A 1 10.04 -16.05 54.71
N ARG A 2 8.77 -15.98 54.27
CA ARG A 2 8.13 -16.14 52.92
C ARG A 2 9.06 -16.13 51.68
N LEU A 3 8.79 -16.76 50.53
CA LEU A 3 7.70 -17.60 49.96
C LEU A 3 8.20 -18.21 48.63
N ARG A 4 7.56 -19.30 48.19
CA ARG A 4 7.74 -20.06 46.92
C ARG A 4 7.47 -19.21 45.66
N ALA A 5 8.02 -19.62 44.50
CA ALA A 5 7.28 -20.30 43.42
C ALA A 5 8.22 -20.71 42.27
N GLN A 6 8.13 -21.97 41.86
CA GLN A 6 8.64 -22.48 40.57
C GLN A 6 7.82 -21.84 39.46
N GLY A 7 8.45 -21.12 38.54
CA GLY A 7 7.80 -20.60 37.33
C GLY A 7 7.66 -21.73 36.30
N GLU A 8 6.43 -21.99 35.89
CA GLU A 8 6.06 -22.95 34.85
C GLU A 8 6.38 -22.38 33.47
N VAL A 9 7.03 -23.16 32.62
CA VAL A 9 7.39 -22.77 31.24
C VAL A 9 6.13 -22.81 30.37
N VAL A 10 5.75 -21.67 29.80
CA VAL A 10 4.45 -21.53 29.09
C VAL A 10 4.58 -21.61 27.56
N ALA A 11 5.79 -21.47 27.00
CA ALA A 11 6.09 -21.81 25.60
C ALA A 11 7.61 -21.85 25.34
N GLU A 12 8.05 -22.81 24.54
CA GLU A 12 9.39 -22.86 23.95
C GLU A 12 9.29 -22.55 22.46
N GLN A 13 10.09 -21.61 21.95
CA GLN A 13 10.22 -21.39 20.52
C GLN A 13 11.64 -21.71 20.07
N ARG A 14 11.76 -22.74 19.23
CA ARG A 14 13.04 -23.24 18.68
C ARG A 14 13.56 -22.23 17.66
N ILE A 15 14.68 -21.59 17.94
CA ILE A 15 15.39 -20.82 16.91
C ILE A 15 16.19 -21.81 16.06
N ASP A 16 15.78 -21.97 14.81
CA ASP A 16 16.46 -22.85 13.86
C ASP A 16 17.82 -22.25 13.47
N ARG A 17 18.86 -23.09 13.43
CA ARG A 17 20.25 -22.69 13.12
C ARG A 17 20.39 -22.03 11.75
N THR A 18 19.41 -22.21 10.87
CA THR A 18 19.45 -21.73 9.49
C THR A 18 19.25 -20.21 9.37
N LEU A 19 18.80 -19.53 10.43
CA LEU A 19 18.76 -18.05 10.49
C LEU A 19 20.12 -17.40 10.80
N ALA A 20 21.19 -18.19 10.99
CA ALA A 20 22.52 -17.69 11.35
C ALA A 20 23.40 -17.27 10.16
N VAL A 21 22.87 -17.15 8.94
CA VAL A 21 23.66 -16.68 7.79
C VAL A 21 22.87 -15.66 6.96
N ALA A 22 22.69 -14.48 7.53
CA ALA A 22 22.48 -13.25 6.76
C ALA A 22 23.48 -12.20 7.27
N GLU A 23 24.53 -12.02 6.46
CA GLU A 23 25.51 -10.93 6.47
C GLU A 23 26.12 -10.49 7.81
N GLY A 24 27.23 -11.14 8.18
CA GLY A 24 28.39 -10.45 8.77
C GLY A 24 28.46 -10.26 10.28
N ALA A 25 27.54 -10.83 11.07
CA ALA A 25 27.64 -10.80 12.53
C ALA A 25 28.25 -12.10 13.08
N GLU A 26 29.52 -12.05 13.47
CA GLU A 26 30.13 -13.10 14.31
C GLU A 26 29.59 -12.94 15.74
N LEU A 27 28.67 -13.81 16.14
CA LEU A 27 28.23 -13.91 17.53
C LEU A 27 29.35 -14.56 18.34
N VAL A 28 30.14 -13.75 19.04
CA VAL A 28 31.17 -14.25 19.97
C VAL A 28 30.53 -14.52 21.32
N PHE A 29 30.33 -15.79 21.65
CA PHE A 29 29.93 -16.24 22.98
C PHE A 29 31.19 -16.60 23.78
N ASP A 30 31.47 -15.91 24.90
CA ASP A 30 32.50 -16.36 25.84
C ASP A 30 31.91 -17.45 26.75
N VAL A 31 32.25 -18.70 26.45
CA VAL A 31 31.80 -19.88 27.19
C VAL A 31 32.73 -20.06 28.39
N ARG A 32 32.28 -19.66 29.58
CA ARG A 32 32.85 -20.21 30.82
C ARG A 32 31.85 -21.11 31.52
N GLU A 33 32.01 -22.38 31.16
CA GLU A 33 31.57 -23.63 31.77
C GLU A 33 30.07 -23.93 31.79
N HIS A 34 29.63 -24.67 30.76
CA HIS A 34 28.48 -25.56 30.84
C HIS A 34 28.94 -27.03 30.74
N PRO A 35 28.26 -27.98 31.41
CA PRO A 35 28.60 -29.40 31.34
C PRO A 35 28.44 -29.90 29.90
N ALA A 36 29.42 -30.66 29.43
CA ALA A 36 29.43 -31.20 28.07
C ALA A 36 28.17 -32.03 27.80
N GLY A 37 27.30 -31.55 26.90
CA GLY A 37 26.20 -32.35 26.35
C GLY A 37 24.84 -31.67 26.18
N SER A 38 24.59 -30.48 26.75
CA SER A 38 23.32 -29.77 26.54
C SER A 38 23.38 -28.81 25.35
N GLN A 39 22.52 -29.00 24.36
CA GLN A 39 22.37 -28.13 23.17
C GLN A 39 21.26 -27.07 23.33
N GLU A 40 20.92 -26.68 24.56
CA GLU A 40 19.79 -25.78 24.82
C GLU A 40 20.25 -24.49 25.49
N TRP A 41 19.83 -23.37 24.92
CA TRP A 41 19.96 -22.03 25.46
C TRP A 41 18.56 -21.48 25.71
N ILE A 42 18.24 -21.08 26.94
CA ILE A 42 16.94 -20.50 27.28
C ILE A 42 17.12 -18.98 27.39
N VAL A 43 16.45 -18.23 26.50
CA VAL A 43 16.30 -16.78 26.62
C VAL A 43 14.83 -16.50 26.89
N THR A 44 14.54 -15.84 28.02
CA THR A 44 13.17 -15.44 28.38
C THR A 44 12.95 -13.99 27.97
N VAL A 45 11.92 -13.75 27.17
CA VAL A 45 11.54 -12.41 26.68
C VAL A 45 10.15 -12.09 27.24
N ASP A 46 10.01 -10.99 27.97
CA ASP A 46 8.73 -10.58 28.56
C ASP A 46 7.75 -10.04 27.49
N GLU A 47 6.46 -9.87 27.84
CA GLU A 47 5.39 -9.34 26.95
C GLU A 47 5.74 -7.97 26.32
N ASP A 48 6.60 -7.21 26.99
CA ASP A 48 7.09 -5.89 26.56
C ASP A 48 8.42 -5.93 25.77
N ASN A 49 8.89 -7.13 25.40
CA ASN A 49 10.16 -7.33 24.70
C ASN A 49 11.39 -6.83 25.50
N THR A 50 11.29 -6.88 26.83
CA THR A 50 12.40 -6.64 27.75
C THR A 50 13.08 -7.96 28.13
N ILE A 51 14.41 -8.00 28.02
CA ILE A 51 15.24 -9.10 28.52
C ILE A 51 15.41 -8.87 30.03
N ALA A 52 14.73 -9.66 30.86
CA ALA A 52 14.77 -9.47 32.31
C ALA A 52 16.05 -10.04 32.95
N GLU A 53 16.61 -11.16 32.49
CA GLU A 53 17.84 -11.70 33.07
C GLU A 53 18.76 -12.34 32.02
N SER A 54 19.76 -11.57 31.59
CA SER A 54 20.98 -12.08 30.97
C SER A 54 22.15 -11.47 31.75
N ASN A 55 23.16 -12.30 32.02
CA ASN A 55 24.34 -12.01 32.84
C ASN A 55 24.90 -10.57 32.64
N LYS A 56 25.47 -10.00 33.70
CA LYS A 56 25.83 -8.57 33.81
C LYS A 56 26.79 -8.04 32.73
N ASP A 57 27.47 -8.93 32.00
CA ASP A 57 28.45 -8.58 30.98
C ASP A 57 27.98 -8.84 29.52
N ASN A 58 26.87 -9.56 29.27
CA ASN A 58 26.30 -9.76 27.92
C ASN A 58 25.06 -8.88 27.65
N ASN A 59 24.69 -8.01 28.59
CA ASN A 59 23.49 -7.17 28.50
C ASN A 59 23.76 -5.79 27.85
N LEU A 60 24.92 -5.60 27.21
CA LEU A 60 25.34 -4.31 26.64
C LEU A 60 24.97 -4.11 25.16
N GLN A 61 24.46 -5.13 24.47
CA GLN A 61 23.87 -4.94 23.14
C GLN A 61 22.40 -5.36 23.13
N ARG A 62 21.53 -4.41 23.47
CA ARG A 62 20.13 -4.47 23.04
C ARG A 62 20.11 -4.19 21.54
N VAL A 63 20.08 -5.23 20.71
CA VAL A 63 19.68 -5.06 19.31
C VAL A 63 18.17 -4.80 19.33
N PRO A 64 17.69 -3.62 18.93
CA PRO A 64 16.26 -3.37 18.86
C PRO A 64 15.70 -4.29 17.77
N LEU A 65 14.92 -5.29 18.17
CA LEU A 65 14.15 -6.11 17.22
C LEU A 65 13.13 -5.20 16.53
N ARG A 66 13.44 -4.76 15.31
CA ARG A 66 12.49 -4.08 14.42
C ARG A 66 11.59 -5.14 13.77
N PRO A 67 10.38 -4.77 13.32
CA PRO A 67 9.59 -5.65 12.45
C PRO A 67 10.37 -6.04 11.19
N GLU A 68 10.01 -7.18 10.61
CA GLU A 68 10.52 -7.57 9.29
C GLU A 68 10.01 -6.61 8.20
N ALA A 69 10.78 -6.49 7.12
CA ALA A 69 10.34 -5.71 5.96
C ALA A 69 9.08 -6.36 5.35
N PRO A 70 8.02 -5.58 5.05
CA PRO A 70 6.84 -6.10 4.37
C PRO A 70 7.18 -6.73 3.02
N VAL A 71 6.46 -7.79 2.65
CA VAL A 71 6.54 -8.40 1.33
C VAL A 71 5.32 -7.97 0.53
N VAL A 72 5.52 -7.15 -0.50
CA VAL A 72 4.46 -6.76 -1.45
C VAL A 72 4.07 -7.98 -2.27
N THR A 73 2.80 -8.36 -2.24
CA THR A 73 2.26 -9.56 -2.89
C THR A 73 1.58 -9.26 -4.21
N GLY A 74 1.09 -8.04 -4.36
CA GLY A 74 0.32 -7.64 -5.53
C GLY A 74 0.25 -6.14 -5.68
N TYR A 75 0.02 -5.73 -6.91
CA TYR A 75 -0.46 -4.39 -7.24
C TYR A 75 -1.42 -4.50 -8.41
N THR A 76 -2.43 -3.65 -8.44
CA THR A 76 -3.39 -3.56 -9.55
C THR A 76 -3.61 -2.10 -9.93
N ALA A 77 -3.98 -1.89 -11.18
CA ALA A 77 -4.43 -0.63 -11.73
C ALA A 77 -5.85 -0.88 -12.24
N ASN A 78 -6.86 -0.32 -11.56
CA ASN A 78 -8.26 -0.56 -11.88
C ASN A 78 -8.70 0.35 -13.03
N GLU A 79 -8.92 -0.22 -14.22
CA GLU A 79 -9.34 0.53 -15.40
C GLU A 79 -10.71 1.19 -15.27
N ALA A 80 -11.61 0.67 -14.42
CA ALA A 80 -12.94 1.24 -14.22
C ALA A 80 -12.94 2.43 -13.26
N THR A 81 -12.04 2.44 -12.26
CA THR A 81 -12.01 3.51 -11.24
C THR A 81 -10.80 4.43 -11.34
N GLY A 82 -9.79 4.08 -12.14
CA GLY A 82 -8.51 4.78 -12.21
C GLY A 82 -7.59 4.52 -10.99
N GLU A 83 -8.00 3.67 -10.05
CA GLU A 83 -7.30 3.49 -8.78
C GLU A 83 -6.13 2.50 -8.88
N ILE A 84 -5.01 2.84 -8.25
CA ILE A 84 -3.92 1.88 -8.00
C ILE A 84 -4.12 1.24 -6.63
N VAL A 85 -4.06 -0.09 -6.56
CA VAL A 85 -4.07 -0.85 -5.30
C VAL A 85 -2.71 -1.50 -5.12
N VAL A 86 -2.12 -1.40 -3.91
CA VAL A 86 -0.89 -2.12 -3.55
C VAL A 86 -1.17 -2.94 -2.29
N GLU A 87 -0.79 -4.22 -2.32
CA GLU A 87 -1.10 -5.21 -1.28
C GLU A 87 0.19 -5.88 -0.77
N TRP A 88 0.22 -6.21 0.52
CA TRP A 88 1.36 -6.89 1.14
C TRP A 88 0.94 -7.93 2.18
N LEU A 89 1.86 -8.81 2.58
CA LEU A 89 1.61 -9.76 3.66
C LEU A 89 1.58 -9.06 5.03
N PRO A 90 0.72 -9.52 5.96
CA PRO A 90 0.79 -9.07 7.35
C PRO A 90 2.16 -9.39 7.95
N VAL A 91 2.70 -8.45 8.73
CA VAL A 91 4.02 -8.55 9.38
C VAL A 91 3.77 -8.79 10.85
N LEU A 92 4.37 -9.85 11.39
CA LEU A 92 4.23 -10.19 12.80
C LEU A 92 4.67 -9.00 13.68
N ARG A 93 3.86 -8.66 14.70
CA ARG A 93 4.06 -7.53 15.62
C ARG A 93 3.99 -6.13 14.98
N ALA A 94 3.62 -6.00 13.71
CA ALA A 94 3.30 -4.70 13.14
C ALA A 94 1.99 -4.18 13.74
N ARG A 95 2.03 -2.95 14.27
CA ARG A 95 0.85 -2.22 14.74
C ARG A 95 0.20 -1.42 13.62
N GLN A 96 1.01 -0.96 12.67
CA GLN A 96 0.62 -0.18 11.50
C GLN A 96 1.70 -0.30 10.40
N TYR A 97 1.38 0.22 9.23
CA TYR A 97 2.24 0.32 8.06
C TYR A 97 2.39 1.76 7.63
N ARG A 98 3.57 2.12 7.14
CA ARG A 98 3.81 3.40 6.47
C ARG A 98 4.02 3.12 4.98
N VAL A 99 3.21 3.77 4.15
CA VAL A 99 3.31 3.67 2.71
C VAL A 99 4.01 4.91 2.20
N TYR A 100 5.09 4.68 1.47
CA TYR A 100 5.87 5.72 0.82
C TYR A 100 5.62 5.66 -0.68
N ARG A 101 5.54 6.83 -1.32
CA ARG A 101 5.47 6.91 -2.78
C ARG A 101 6.39 7.98 -3.35
N LYS A 102 6.74 7.87 -4.63
CA LYS A 102 7.45 8.90 -5.39
C LYS A 102 7.18 8.78 -6.88
N SER A 103 7.27 9.90 -7.60
CA SER A 103 7.40 9.85 -9.05
C SER A 103 8.70 9.11 -9.44
N PRO A 104 8.73 8.35 -10.56
CA PRO A 104 9.93 7.67 -11.04
C PRO A 104 11.14 8.59 -11.20
N VAL A 105 10.89 9.85 -11.59
CA VAL A 105 11.95 10.86 -11.79
C VAL A 105 12.44 11.50 -10.49
N SER A 106 11.70 11.33 -9.38
CA SER A 106 12.13 11.80 -8.07
C SER A 106 13.19 10.88 -7.47
N SER A 107 14.20 11.46 -6.83
CA SER A 107 15.26 10.72 -6.13
C SER A 107 14.84 10.25 -4.74
N SER A 108 13.79 10.83 -4.16
CA SER A 108 13.42 10.61 -2.76
C SER A 108 11.98 10.12 -2.62
N PHE A 109 11.77 9.18 -1.69
CA PHE A 109 10.45 8.71 -1.28
C PHE A 109 9.85 9.65 -0.24
N GLU A 110 8.56 9.91 -0.36
CA GLU A 110 7.79 10.69 0.61
C GLU A 110 6.81 9.78 1.35
N LEU A 111 6.62 10.02 2.65
CA LEU A 111 5.58 9.35 3.41
C LEU A 111 4.23 9.84 2.90
N TRP A 112 3.48 8.95 2.25
CA TRP A 112 2.18 9.29 1.69
C TRP A 112 1.07 9.07 2.71
N THR A 113 1.05 7.88 3.32
CA THR A 113 -0.01 7.53 4.27
C THR A 113 0.46 6.49 5.30
N VAL A 114 -0.35 6.34 6.35
CA VAL A 114 -0.22 5.33 7.38
C VAL A 114 -1.52 4.55 7.47
N THR A 115 -1.46 3.23 7.52
CA THR A 115 -2.64 2.36 7.57
C THR A 115 -2.40 1.18 8.52
N THR A 116 -3.47 0.61 9.06
CA THR A 116 -3.42 -0.67 9.79
C THR A 116 -3.81 -1.85 8.92
N GLU A 117 -4.31 -1.59 7.71
CA GLU A 117 -4.65 -2.60 6.72
C GLU A 117 -3.40 -3.07 5.99
N THR A 118 -3.50 -4.20 5.30
CA THR A 118 -2.43 -4.77 4.47
C THR A 118 -2.58 -4.41 2.99
N GLU A 119 -3.30 -3.32 2.73
CA GLU A 119 -3.49 -2.75 1.40
C GLU A 119 -3.53 -1.22 1.47
N VAL A 120 -3.33 -0.58 0.32
CA VAL A 120 -3.55 0.85 0.12
C VAL A 120 -4.11 1.11 -1.27
N ARG A 121 -4.95 2.14 -1.37
CA ARG A 121 -5.63 2.55 -2.61
C ARG A 121 -5.26 4.00 -2.95
N ASP A 122 -4.66 4.22 -4.11
CA ASP A 122 -4.23 5.51 -4.62
C ASP A 122 -5.10 5.94 -5.81
N ALA A 123 -6.11 6.75 -5.51
CA ALA A 123 -7.07 7.29 -6.49
C ALA A 123 -6.65 8.65 -7.06
N ARG A 124 -5.43 9.12 -6.79
CA ARG A 124 -4.99 10.50 -7.12
C ARG A 124 -3.81 10.57 -8.08
N VAL A 125 -3.37 9.42 -8.58
CA VAL A 125 -2.36 9.39 -9.64
C VAL A 125 -3.06 9.81 -10.93
N ALA A 126 -2.51 10.80 -11.63
CA ALA A 126 -3.08 11.22 -12.91
C ALA A 126 -3.02 10.07 -13.92
N GLU A 127 -3.89 10.11 -14.92
CA GLU A 127 -4.01 9.04 -15.92
C GLU A 127 -2.69 8.83 -16.69
N ALA A 128 -2.37 7.56 -16.97
CA ALA A 128 -1.18 7.08 -17.66
C ALA A 128 0.16 7.53 -17.01
N GLU A 129 0.14 7.89 -15.73
CA GLU A 129 1.32 8.26 -14.97
C GLU A 129 1.89 7.08 -14.18
N GLN A 130 3.22 7.09 -14.04
CA GLN A 130 3.92 6.11 -13.24
C GLN A 130 4.12 6.60 -11.80
N MET A 131 3.96 5.70 -10.84
CA MET A 131 4.24 5.93 -9.42
C MET A 131 5.02 4.75 -8.84
N VAL A 132 5.97 5.05 -7.97
CA VAL A 132 6.77 4.05 -7.27
C VAL A 132 6.34 3.98 -5.82
N TYR A 133 6.03 2.79 -5.32
CA TYR A 133 5.58 2.55 -3.95
C TYR A 133 6.54 1.62 -3.20
N ARG A 134 6.63 1.81 -1.89
CA ARG A 134 7.22 0.85 -0.95
C ARG A 134 6.57 1.00 0.42
N VAL A 135 6.65 -0.05 1.23
CA VAL A 135 5.96 -0.13 2.52
C VAL A 135 6.94 -0.51 3.62
N THR A 136 6.77 0.06 4.81
CA THR A 136 7.45 -0.38 6.04
C THR A 136 6.42 -0.78 7.09
N ALA A 137 6.81 -1.65 8.01
CA ALA A 137 6.03 -2.02 9.19
C ALA A 137 6.52 -1.23 10.42
N VAL A 138 5.59 -0.84 11.29
CA VAL A 138 5.90 -0.15 12.56
C VAL A 138 5.27 -0.92 13.71
N ASP A 139 6.06 -1.25 14.73
CA ASP A 139 5.56 -1.96 15.92
C ASP A 139 4.91 -1.04 16.97
N THR A 140 4.46 -1.63 18.07
CA THR A 140 3.89 -0.93 19.23
C THR A 140 4.88 -0.01 19.95
N ALA A 141 6.18 -0.25 19.82
CA ALA A 141 7.25 0.60 20.35
C ALA A 141 7.63 1.74 19.38
N GLY A 142 6.98 1.84 18.23
CA GLY A 142 7.23 2.87 17.21
C GLY A 142 8.48 2.61 16.36
N ARG A 143 9.04 1.40 16.39
CA ARG A 143 10.21 1.03 15.58
C ARG A 143 9.76 0.63 14.18
N GLU A 144 10.41 1.21 13.19
CA GLU A 144 10.12 0.98 11.77
C GLU A 144 11.08 -0.05 11.17
N SER A 145 10.57 -0.95 10.32
CA SER A 145 11.34 -1.95 9.57
C SER A 145 12.19 -1.31 8.48
N GLU A 146 13.03 -2.13 7.84
CA GLU A 146 13.51 -1.82 6.49
C GLU A 146 12.33 -1.73 5.51
N PRO A 147 12.43 -0.94 4.42
CA PRO A 147 11.40 -0.88 3.39
C PRO A 147 11.28 -2.19 2.62
N SER A 148 10.07 -2.47 2.12
CA SER A 148 9.82 -3.51 1.13
C SER A 148 10.63 -3.26 -0.16
N SER A 149 10.66 -4.27 -1.04
CA SER A 149 10.95 -4.03 -2.45
C SER A 149 10.00 -2.95 -2.99
N SER A 150 10.51 -2.12 -3.90
CA SER A 150 9.69 -1.09 -4.55
C SER A 150 8.92 -1.69 -5.70
N VAL A 151 7.67 -1.27 -5.88
CA VAL A 151 6.86 -1.58 -7.05
C VAL A 151 6.65 -0.32 -7.87
N VAL A 152 6.72 -0.45 -9.19
CA VAL A 152 6.41 0.62 -10.14
C VAL A 152 5.08 0.27 -10.78
N VAL A 153 4.11 1.17 -10.65
CA VAL A 153 2.76 0.98 -11.17
C VAL A 153 2.42 2.14 -12.08
N THR A 154 1.84 1.85 -13.24
CA THR A 154 1.26 2.85 -14.13
C THR A 154 -0.25 2.89 -13.88
N SER A 155 -0.82 4.07 -13.67
CA SER A 155 -2.27 4.24 -13.56
C SER A 155 -2.98 3.97 -14.90
N PRO A 156 -4.31 3.75 -14.84
CA PRO A 156 -5.26 3.85 -15.93
C PRO A 156 -4.86 4.79 -17.06
N PRO A 157 -4.99 4.54 -18.37
CA PRO A 157 -5.47 5.65 -19.18
C PRO A 157 -6.90 5.99 -18.75
N ALA A 158 -7.31 7.25 -18.88
CA ALA A 158 -8.68 7.64 -18.60
C ALA A 158 -9.62 6.76 -19.45
N ALA A 159 -10.63 6.16 -18.82
CA ALA A 159 -11.66 5.46 -19.57
C ALA A 159 -12.30 6.46 -20.55
N PRO A 160 -12.55 6.06 -21.81
CA PRO A 160 -13.19 6.94 -22.77
C PRO A 160 -14.58 7.30 -22.26
N THR A 161 -14.84 8.60 -22.10
CA THR A 161 -16.17 9.08 -21.69
C THR A 161 -17.14 8.92 -22.85
N CYS A 162 -18.36 8.47 -22.58
CA CYS A 162 -19.40 8.47 -23.61
C CYS A 162 -19.95 9.89 -23.81
N THR A 163 -19.38 10.63 -24.77
CA THR A 163 -19.88 11.95 -25.14
C THR A 163 -21.35 11.87 -25.49
N GLY A 164 -22.17 12.65 -24.79
CA GLY A 164 -23.62 12.71 -24.97
C GLY A 164 -24.46 11.83 -24.02
N ASP A 165 -23.85 10.97 -23.20
CA ASP A 165 -24.55 10.20 -22.16
C ASP A 165 -24.63 11.02 -20.87
N CYS A 166 -25.71 11.79 -20.74
CA CYS A 166 -25.92 12.76 -19.68
C CYS A 166 -26.42 12.13 -18.38
N ASP A 167 -27.08 10.98 -18.45
CA ASP A 167 -27.60 10.28 -17.28
C ASP A 167 -26.66 9.18 -16.76
N GLY A 168 -25.61 8.85 -17.52
CA GLY A 168 -24.55 7.91 -17.16
C GLY A 168 -24.99 6.45 -17.23
N ASN A 169 -25.89 6.13 -18.16
CA ASN A 169 -26.44 4.78 -18.33
C ASN A 169 -25.71 3.93 -19.39
N ASP A 170 -24.58 4.44 -19.90
CA ASP A 170 -23.75 3.87 -20.97
C ASP A 170 -24.44 3.82 -22.34
N ALA A 171 -25.43 4.67 -22.59
CA ALA A 171 -26.09 4.81 -23.88
C ALA A 171 -26.50 6.26 -24.17
N VAL A 172 -26.37 6.68 -25.43
CA VAL A 172 -26.85 7.99 -25.88
C VAL A 172 -28.21 7.85 -26.55
N THR A 173 -29.19 8.55 -26.00
CA THR A 173 -30.57 8.58 -26.46
C THR A 173 -30.90 9.88 -27.22
N ILE A 174 -32.05 9.90 -27.91
CA ILE A 174 -32.47 11.10 -28.66
C ILE A 174 -32.72 12.29 -27.73
N ASP A 175 -33.25 12.07 -26.54
CA ASP A 175 -33.48 13.14 -25.57
C ASP A 175 -32.18 13.78 -25.08
N GLU A 176 -31.10 13.00 -24.95
CA GLU A 176 -29.78 13.53 -24.64
C GLU A 176 -29.16 14.28 -25.82
N LEU A 177 -29.31 13.78 -27.05
CA LEU A 177 -28.91 14.54 -28.25
C LEU A 177 -29.63 15.88 -28.35
N LEU A 178 -30.93 15.93 -28.05
CA LEU A 178 -31.68 17.17 -28.00
C LEU A 178 -31.18 18.09 -26.89
N LEU A 179 -30.79 17.54 -25.74
CA LEU A 179 -30.16 18.31 -24.67
C LEU A 179 -28.84 18.94 -25.16
N GLY A 180 -27.97 18.16 -25.80
CA GLY A 180 -26.72 18.65 -26.40
C GLY A 180 -26.94 19.76 -27.42
N VAL A 181 -27.90 19.59 -28.35
CA VAL A 181 -28.25 20.62 -29.33
C VAL A 181 -28.73 21.90 -28.65
N ASN A 182 -29.52 21.80 -27.59
CA ASN A 182 -29.96 22.97 -26.83
C ASN A 182 -28.81 23.67 -26.09
N ILE A 183 -27.79 22.93 -25.62
CA ILE A 183 -26.58 23.51 -25.03
C ILE A 183 -25.76 24.23 -26.11
N ALA A 184 -25.55 23.61 -27.28
CA ALA A 184 -24.83 24.20 -28.41
C ALA A 184 -25.49 25.48 -28.95
N LEU A 185 -26.81 25.58 -28.83
CA LEU A 185 -27.60 26.77 -29.19
C LEU A 185 -27.71 27.81 -28.05
N GLU A 186 -26.98 27.61 -26.93
CA GLU A 186 -27.01 28.46 -25.73
C GLU A 186 -28.39 28.58 -25.06
N LEU A 187 -29.31 27.65 -25.35
CA LEU A 187 -30.65 27.58 -24.74
C LEU A 187 -30.61 26.88 -23.37
N ARG A 188 -29.53 26.16 -23.08
CA ARG A 188 -29.25 25.45 -21.83
C ARG A 188 -27.80 25.69 -21.42
N MET A 189 -27.48 25.48 -20.16
CA MET A 189 -26.13 25.66 -19.65
C MET A 189 -25.33 24.37 -19.81
N LEU A 190 -24.02 24.47 -20.10
CA LEU A 190 -23.14 23.29 -20.21
C LEU A 190 -23.18 22.38 -18.98
N ARG A 191 -23.35 22.94 -17.77
CA ARG A 191 -23.47 22.16 -16.53
C ARG A 191 -24.68 21.21 -16.49
N ASP A 192 -25.66 21.39 -17.38
CA ASP A 192 -26.82 20.51 -17.47
C ASP A 192 -26.44 19.14 -18.07
N CYS A 193 -25.36 19.10 -18.86
CA CYS A 193 -24.72 17.88 -19.33
C CYS A 193 -23.29 18.18 -19.80
N SER A 194 -22.33 18.11 -18.89
CA SER A 194 -20.94 18.48 -19.17
C SER A 194 -20.21 17.47 -20.05
N VAL A 195 -20.72 16.23 -20.17
CA VAL A 195 -20.09 15.19 -21.01
C VAL A 195 -20.15 15.49 -22.51
N PHE A 196 -20.96 16.48 -22.93
CA PHE A 196 -20.95 16.98 -24.31
C PHE A 196 -19.69 17.78 -24.63
N ASP A 197 -19.08 18.47 -23.66
CA ASP A 197 -17.81 19.21 -23.84
C ASP A 197 -16.63 18.23 -23.73
N ALA A 198 -16.47 17.41 -24.76
CA ALA A 198 -15.44 16.38 -24.82
C ALA A 198 -14.04 17.00 -24.97
N THR A 199 -13.96 18.20 -25.52
CA THR A 199 -12.70 18.92 -25.73
C THR A 199 -12.24 19.70 -24.49
N GLY A 200 -13.15 19.96 -23.54
CA GLY A 200 -12.89 20.70 -22.30
C GLY A 200 -12.74 22.21 -22.50
N ASP A 201 -13.21 22.75 -23.62
CA ASP A 201 -13.06 24.16 -23.99
C ASP A 201 -14.20 25.06 -23.46
N ARG A 202 -15.17 24.45 -22.77
CA ARG A 202 -16.38 25.06 -22.18
C ARG A 202 -17.43 25.49 -23.19
N ALA A 203 -17.41 24.93 -24.38
CA ALA A 203 -18.49 25.05 -25.37
C ALA A 203 -19.01 23.66 -25.76
N VAL A 204 -20.18 23.63 -26.42
CA VAL A 204 -20.61 22.43 -27.16
C VAL A 204 -20.68 22.81 -28.62
N THR A 205 -19.90 22.12 -29.43
CA THR A 205 -19.71 22.37 -30.85
C THR A 205 -20.32 21.24 -31.70
N VAL A 206 -20.44 21.46 -33.00
CA VAL A 206 -21.08 20.47 -33.90
C VAL A 206 -20.31 19.16 -33.92
N ASP A 207 -18.98 19.18 -33.82
CA ASP A 207 -18.16 17.97 -33.76
C ASP A 207 -18.43 17.11 -32.52
N GLU A 208 -18.69 17.73 -31.37
CA GLU A 208 -19.12 17.01 -30.15
C GLU A 208 -20.54 16.43 -30.28
N ILE A 209 -21.46 17.16 -30.93
CA ILE A 209 -22.79 16.61 -31.26
C ILE A 209 -22.67 15.42 -32.22
N LEU A 210 -21.79 15.50 -33.23
CA LEU A 210 -21.56 14.39 -34.15
C LEU A 210 -20.94 13.17 -33.45
N LEU A 211 -20.07 13.40 -32.46
CA LEU A 211 -19.52 12.34 -31.62
C LEU A 211 -20.64 11.65 -30.82
N ALA A 212 -21.52 12.42 -30.18
CA ALA A 212 -22.68 11.88 -29.47
C ALA A 212 -23.64 11.11 -30.39
N VAL A 213 -23.89 11.60 -31.61
CA VAL A 213 -24.70 10.87 -32.60
C VAL A 213 -24.03 9.55 -32.99
N SER A 214 -22.71 9.54 -33.15
CA SER A 214 -21.96 8.31 -33.40
C SER A 214 -22.11 7.31 -32.25
N ASN A 215 -22.04 7.77 -30.99
CA ASN A 215 -22.24 6.93 -29.81
C ASN A 215 -23.68 6.40 -29.73
N ALA A 216 -24.68 7.20 -30.08
CA ALA A 216 -26.08 6.76 -30.15
C ALA A 216 -26.31 5.65 -31.19
N LEU A 217 -25.54 5.67 -32.29
CA LEU A 217 -25.67 4.70 -33.39
C LEU A 217 -24.84 3.44 -33.18
N ASN A 218 -23.64 3.57 -32.62
CA ASN A 218 -22.66 2.49 -32.56
C ASN A 218 -22.47 1.92 -31.14
N GLY A 219 -23.06 2.56 -30.13
CA GLY A 219 -22.79 2.31 -28.72
C GLY A 219 -21.66 3.19 -28.18
N CYS A 220 -21.65 3.33 -26.85
CA CYS A 220 -20.55 3.96 -26.12
C CYS A 220 -19.28 3.09 -26.18
N PRO A 221 -18.08 3.70 -26.12
CA PRO A 221 -16.80 3.00 -26.13
C PRO A 221 -16.54 2.12 -24.89
#